data_AF-A0A1G8YM13-F1
#
_entry.id   AF-A0A1G8YM13-F1
#
_cell.length_a   1.000
_cell.length_b   1.000
_cell.length_c   1.000
_cell.angle_alpha   90.00
_cell.angle_beta   90.00
_cell.angle_gamma   90.00
#
_symmetry.space_group_name_H-M   'P 1'
#
loop_
_entity.id
_entity.type
_entity.pdbx_description
1 polymer ?
#
loop_
_entity_poly.entity_id
_entity_poly.type
_entity_poly.pdbx_seq_one_letter_code
_entity_poly.pdbx_strand_id
1 'polypeptide(L)'
;MKKLILLFTIGLFAISCSNDDDNKPDDVATGIPMLTKATTYTNNVVANTYTFTYDSKKRIDKITVTGEKNRSYLFAYNPDDQISTISVIGDDDSFYSYTYDEFKRLKMYMINFQGGNVTYDANTDLYTFSSIKFGFDQDNDLNRYGQGLFNFVAEKKGAMYNAGANYHLLGIFLDQVFYFIGGHKQMDTVILNGAVVSQCTNTFSDSGYPIETIVSGLFVNHIKYEYTNM
;
A
#
# COMPACT_ATOMS: atom_id res chain seq x y z
N MET A 1 40.95 -44.68 -19.21
CA MET A 1 40.47 -45.83 -18.42
C MET A 1 41.45 -46.11 -17.28
N LYS A 2 41.08 -45.78 -16.02
CA LYS A 2 41.70 -46.29 -14.77
C LYS A 2 40.88 -45.80 -13.54
N LYS A 3 39.98 -46.71 -13.11
CA LYS A 3 39.52 -47.07 -11.75
C LYS A 3 39.49 -46.02 -10.61
N LEU A 4 38.28 -45.55 -10.28
CA LEU A 4 37.47 -45.85 -9.07
C LEU A 4 38.20 -46.05 -7.71
N ILE A 5 37.99 -45.14 -6.74
CA ILE A 5 37.85 -45.44 -5.31
C ILE A 5 36.76 -44.53 -4.69
N LEU A 6 35.68 -45.19 -4.30
CA LEU A 6 34.57 -44.74 -3.47
C LEU A 6 34.96 -44.99 -2.01
N LEU A 7 34.78 -44.03 -1.09
CA LEU A 7 34.79 -44.33 0.34
C LEU A 7 33.50 -43.80 0.98
N PHE A 8 32.60 -44.74 1.23
CA PHE A 8 31.51 -44.64 2.20
C PHE A 8 32.10 -44.67 3.61
N THR A 9 31.61 -43.82 4.51
CA THR A 9 31.67 -44.11 5.94
C THR A 9 30.35 -43.71 6.58
N ILE A 10 29.54 -44.73 6.82
CA ILE A 10 28.35 -44.71 7.66
C ILE A 10 28.86 -44.88 9.11
N GLY A 11 28.56 -43.90 9.97
CA GLY A 11 28.69 -44.00 11.42
C GLY A 11 27.30 -43.88 12.03
N LEU A 12 26.84 -44.98 12.61
CA LEU A 12 25.52 -45.24 13.16
C LEU A 12 25.18 -44.39 14.40
N PHE A 13 23.91 -44.01 14.47
CA PHE A 13 23.00 -43.97 15.61
C PHE A 13 23.59 -44.10 17.04
N ALA A 14 23.33 -43.06 17.84
CA ALA A 14 22.95 -43.21 19.24
C ALA A 14 21.61 -42.49 19.47
N ILE A 15 20.59 -43.28 19.79
CA ILE A 15 19.28 -42.87 20.28
C ILE A 15 19.37 -42.84 21.81
N SER A 16 18.94 -41.74 22.43
CA SER A 16 18.58 -41.64 23.85
C SER A 16 17.84 -40.31 24.04
N CYS A 17 16.54 -40.27 23.78
CA CYS A 17 15.48 -40.30 24.80
C CYS A 17 15.47 -39.07 25.73
N SER A 18 14.59 -38.13 25.42
CA SER A 18 13.72 -37.51 26.43
C SER A 18 12.49 -37.00 25.70
N ASN A 19 11.38 -37.72 25.87
CA ASN A 19 10.05 -37.16 25.65
C ASN A 19 9.93 -35.93 26.54
N ASP A 20 9.70 -34.77 25.95
CA ASP A 20 8.81 -33.80 26.55
C ASP A 20 7.76 -33.51 25.48
N ASP A 21 6.54 -33.96 25.78
CA ASP A 21 5.31 -33.67 25.05
C ASP A 21 5.00 -32.19 25.20
N ASP A 22 5.76 -31.33 24.52
CA ASP A 22 5.24 -30.03 24.16
C ASP A 22 4.27 -30.26 23.01
N ASN A 23 3.03 -30.62 23.40
CA ASN A 23 1.82 -30.21 22.69
C ASN A 23 1.84 -28.68 22.59
N LYS A 24 2.73 -28.15 21.74
CA LYS A 24 2.54 -26.82 21.20
C LYS A 24 1.28 -26.95 20.37
N PRO A 25 0.21 -26.22 20.69
CA PRO A 25 -0.95 -26.15 19.82
C PRO A 25 -0.44 -25.87 18.42
N ASP A 26 -0.96 -26.57 17.41
CA ASP A 26 -0.77 -26.19 16.01
C ASP A 26 -0.95 -24.67 15.95
N ASP A 27 0.11 -23.98 15.52
CA ASP A 27 0.17 -22.52 15.45
C ASP A 27 -1.13 -22.06 14.78
N VAL A 28 -2.02 -21.45 15.57
CA VAL A 28 -3.34 -21.01 15.12
C VAL A 28 -3.08 -20.19 13.89
N ALA A 29 -3.50 -20.66 12.71
CA ALA A 29 -3.18 -20.05 11.43
C ALA A 29 -3.32 -18.53 11.56
N THR A 30 -2.19 -17.84 11.72
CA THR A 30 -2.20 -16.42 12.02
C THR A 30 -2.52 -15.75 10.69
N GLY A 31 -3.81 -15.45 10.48
CA GLY A 31 -4.27 -14.78 9.27
C GLY A 31 -3.44 -13.52 9.03
N ILE A 32 -3.35 -13.10 7.78
CA ILE A 32 -2.47 -12.02 7.38
C ILE A 32 -3.16 -10.69 7.72
N PRO A 33 -2.53 -9.77 8.48
CA PRO A 33 -3.15 -8.51 8.85
C PRO A 33 -3.46 -7.66 7.60
N MET A 34 -4.74 -7.37 7.38
CA MET A 34 -5.22 -6.51 6.30
C MET A 34 -5.88 -5.27 6.90
N LEU A 35 -5.58 -4.09 6.37
CA LEU A 35 -6.22 -2.85 6.83
C LEU A 35 -7.71 -2.92 6.53
N THR A 36 -8.57 -2.91 7.54
CA THR A 36 -10.03 -2.95 7.34
C THR A 36 -10.66 -1.60 7.56
N LYS A 37 -10.02 -0.72 8.33
CA LYS A 37 -10.51 0.64 8.56
C LYS A 37 -9.37 1.64 8.77
N ALA A 38 -9.53 2.83 8.22
CA ALA A 38 -8.73 4.00 8.54
C ALA A 38 -9.65 5.16 8.89
N THR A 39 -9.42 5.79 10.05
CA THR A 39 -10.20 6.95 10.50
C THR A 39 -9.30 8.17 10.54
N THR A 40 -9.68 9.22 9.82
CA THR A 40 -8.98 10.51 9.79
C THR A 40 -9.62 11.48 10.76
N TYR A 41 -8.81 12.35 11.34
CA TYR A 41 -9.22 13.37 12.29
C TYR A 41 -8.67 14.74 11.90
N THR A 42 -9.54 15.74 12.03
CA THR A 42 -9.20 17.16 11.91
C THR A 42 -9.57 17.83 13.23
N ASN A 43 -8.59 18.46 13.89
CA ASN A 43 -8.77 19.09 15.22
C ASN A 43 -9.41 18.14 16.26
N ASN A 44 -8.97 16.87 16.28
CA ASN A 44 -9.50 15.80 17.14
C ASN A 44 -10.97 15.43 16.92
N VAL A 45 -11.59 15.89 15.83
CA VAL A 45 -12.91 15.47 15.39
C VAL A 45 -12.76 14.51 14.22
N VAL A 46 -13.53 13.43 14.19
CA VAL A 46 -13.55 12.50 13.06
C VAL A 46 -13.96 13.26 11.80
N ALA A 47 -13.08 13.25 10.79
CA ALA A 47 -13.36 13.85 9.49
C ALA A 47 -13.97 12.81 8.56
N ASN A 48 -13.21 11.76 8.23
CA ASN A 48 -13.66 10.68 7.36
C ASN A 48 -13.22 9.31 7.90
N THR A 49 -14.09 8.31 7.76
CA THR A 49 -13.81 6.89 8.01
C THR A 49 -13.83 6.14 6.70
N TYR A 50 -12.73 5.46 6.39
CA TYR A 50 -12.54 4.61 5.22
C TYR A 50 -12.61 3.15 5.66
N THR A 51 -13.56 2.40 5.12
CA THR A 51 -13.71 0.96 5.36
C THR A 51 -13.34 0.19 4.10
N PHE A 52 -12.48 -0.81 4.23
CA PHE A 52 -11.90 -1.54 3.10
C PHE A 52 -12.42 -2.98 3.05
N THR A 53 -12.81 -3.43 1.87
CA THR A 53 -13.05 -4.85 1.58
C THR A 53 -12.12 -5.33 0.49
N TYR A 54 -11.82 -6.62 0.50
CA TYR A 54 -10.83 -7.22 -0.38
C TYR A 54 -11.42 -8.40 -1.15
N ASP A 55 -10.89 -8.63 -2.35
CA ASP A 55 -11.15 -9.82 -3.14
C ASP A 55 -10.29 -11.02 -2.69
N SER A 56 -10.45 -12.16 -3.34
CA SER A 56 -9.71 -13.39 -3.05
C SER A 56 -8.19 -13.29 -3.33
N LYS A 57 -7.76 -12.30 -4.12
CA LYS A 57 -6.35 -12.00 -4.37
C LYS A 57 -5.80 -10.94 -3.40
N LYS A 58 -6.57 -10.59 -2.35
CA LYS A 58 -6.22 -9.57 -1.35
C LYS A 58 -6.06 -8.18 -1.93
N ARG A 59 -6.70 -7.90 -3.06
CA ARG A 59 -6.79 -6.56 -3.64
C ARG A 59 -8.05 -5.89 -3.12
N ILE A 60 -8.02 -4.59 -2.91
CA ILE A 60 -9.19 -3.80 -2.53
C ILE A 60 -10.28 -3.99 -3.59
N ASP A 61 -11.43 -4.49 -3.16
CA ASP A 61 -12.64 -4.62 -3.96
C ASP A 61 -13.51 -3.36 -3.84
N LYS A 62 -13.68 -2.89 -2.60
CA LYS A 62 -14.43 -1.68 -2.29
C LYS A 62 -13.80 -0.88 -1.16
N ILE A 63 -13.94 0.44 -1.25
CA ILE A 63 -13.70 1.36 -0.13
C ILE A 63 -14.99 2.12 0.10
N THR A 64 -15.53 2.05 1.31
CA THR A 64 -16.67 2.88 1.73
C THR A 64 -16.17 4.01 2.61
N VAL A 65 -16.50 5.25 2.24
CA VAL A 65 -16.16 6.46 2.99
C VAL A 65 -17.42 7.02 3.63
N THR A 66 -17.34 7.32 4.92
CA THR A 66 -18.36 8.05 5.67
C THR A 66 -17.73 9.22 6.41
N GLY A 67 -18.50 10.29 6.67
CA GLY A 67 -18.01 11.48 7.34
C GLY A 67 -18.39 12.75 6.60
N GLU A 68 -17.40 13.55 6.18
CA GLU A 68 -17.61 14.76 5.39
C GLU A 68 -18.27 14.48 4.03
N LYS A 69 -17.93 13.33 3.42
CA LYS A 69 -18.58 12.83 2.20
C LYS A 69 -18.91 11.35 2.36
N ASN A 70 -20.11 10.98 1.92
CA ASN A 70 -20.56 9.60 1.89
C ASN A 70 -20.46 9.08 0.45
N ARG A 71 -19.49 8.19 0.23
CA ARG A 71 -19.24 7.61 -1.10
C ARG A 71 -18.65 6.22 -1.00
N SER A 72 -18.76 5.45 -2.07
CA SER A 72 -18.05 4.19 -2.22
C SER A 72 -17.24 4.17 -3.50
N TYR A 73 -16.02 3.65 -3.41
CA TYR A 73 -15.13 3.37 -4.52
C TYR A 73 -15.20 1.88 -4.82
N LEU A 74 -15.57 1.51 -6.03
CA LEU A 74 -15.64 0.13 -6.51
C LEU A 74 -14.51 -0.09 -7.51
N PHE A 75 -13.66 -1.08 -7.25
CA PHE A 75 -12.44 -1.32 -8.00
C PHE A 75 -12.65 -2.45 -9.01
N ALA A 76 -12.13 -2.26 -10.21
CA ALA A 76 -11.92 -3.34 -11.16
C ALA A 76 -10.46 -3.41 -11.56
N TYR A 77 -10.02 -4.61 -11.93
CA TYR A 77 -8.65 -4.90 -12.28
C TYR A 77 -8.56 -5.52 -13.68
N ASN A 78 -7.45 -5.27 -14.36
CA ASN A 78 -7.12 -5.94 -15.62
C ASN A 78 -6.56 -7.37 -15.36
N PRO A 79 -6.33 -8.18 -16.41
CA PRO A 79 -5.76 -9.52 -16.26
C PRO A 79 -4.35 -9.57 -15.65
N ASP A 80 -3.61 -8.46 -15.70
CA ASP A 80 -2.29 -8.30 -15.07
C ASP A 80 -2.39 -7.84 -13.60
N ASP A 81 -3.59 -7.88 -13.01
CA ASP A 81 -3.90 -7.51 -11.65
C ASP A 81 -3.66 -6.02 -11.29
N GLN A 82 -3.64 -5.14 -12.30
CA GLN A 82 -3.54 -3.69 -12.13
C GLN A 82 -4.93 -3.05 -12.11
N ILE A 83 -5.09 -1.95 -11.36
CA ILE A 83 -6.36 -1.19 -11.30
C ILE A 83 -6.69 -0.71 -12.71
N SER A 84 -7.82 -1.15 -13.26
CA SER A 84 -8.29 -0.74 -14.59
C SER A 84 -9.33 0.37 -14.48
N THR A 85 -10.27 0.27 -13.54
CA THR A 85 -11.32 1.27 -13.33
C THR A 85 -11.66 1.45 -11.87
N ILE A 86 -12.14 2.64 -11.52
CA ILE A 86 -12.74 2.93 -10.21
C ILE A 86 -14.07 3.64 -10.45
N SER A 87 -15.16 3.04 -10.00
CA SER A 87 -16.47 3.68 -9.98
C SER A 87 -16.72 4.29 -8.61
N VAL A 88 -17.02 5.58 -8.58
CA VAL A 88 -17.38 6.31 -7.36
C VAL A 88 -18.87 6.54 -7.39
N ILE A 89 -19.54 6.12 -6.32
CA ILE A 89 -20.99 6.26 -6.14
C ILE A 89 -21.26 7.02 -4.83
N GLY A 90 -22.26 7.90 -4.82
CA GLY A 90 -22.71 8.64 -3.64
C GLY A 90 -22.72 10.15 -3.88
N ASP A 91 -22.13 10.92 -2.95
CA ASP A 91 -22.20 12.38 -2.99
C ASP A 91 -21.49 13.02 -4.20
N ASP A 92 -20.52 12.32 -4.82
CA ASP A 92 -19.78 12.79 -6.00
C ASP A 92 -19.51 11.64 -6.99
N ASP A 93 -20.52 11.29 -7.78
CA ASP A 93 -20.40 10.24 -8.78
C ASP A 93 -19.31 10.56 -9.82
N SER A 94 -18.40 9.62 -10.00
CA SER A 94 -17.31 9.74 -10.96
C SER A 94 -16.80 8.38 -11.40
N PHE A 95 -16.23 8.32 -12.60
CA PHE A 95 -15.66 7.11 -13.16
C PHE A 95 -14.23 7.36 -13.58
N TYR A 96 -13.30 6.62 -12.99
CA TYR A 96 -11.87 6.68 -13.28
C TYR A 96 -11.48 5.47 -14.12
N SER A 97 -10.61 5.67 -15.10
CA SER A 97 -10.03 4.56 -15.87
C SER A 97 -8.55 4.78 -16.12
N TYR A 98 -7.82 3.66 -16.08
CA TYR A 98 -6.38 3.59 -16.19
C TYR A 98 -6.05 2.57 -17.27
N THR A 99 -5.12 2.91 -18.15
CA THR A 99 -4.58 1.95 -19.12
C THR A 99 -3.08 1.93 -19.05
N TYR A 100 -2.52 0.77 -19.36
CA TYR A 100 -1.10 0.50 -19.22
C TYR A 100 -0.51 0.10 -20.58
N ASP A 101 0.78 0.34 -20.76
CA ASP A 101 1.51 -0.15 -21.91
C ASP A 101 1.96 -1.61 -21.73
N GLU A 102 2.64 -2.16 -22.74
CA GLU A 102 3.16 -3.52 -22.73
C GLU A 102 4.23 -3.78 -21.65
N PHE A 103 4.79 -2.73 -21.06
CA PHE A 103 5.73 -2.80 -19.94
C PHE A 103 5.03 -2.62 -18.59
N LYS A 104 3.69 -2.68 -18.57
CA LYS A 104 2.84 -2.51 -17.38
C LYS A 104 2.93 -1.12 -16.74
N ARG A 105 3.39 -0.11 -17.50
CA ARG A 105 3.50 1.28 -17.03
C ARG A 105 2.22 2.04 -17.33
N LEU A 106 1.82 2.95 -16.45
CA LEU A 106 0.63 3.79 -16.67
C LEU A 106 0.82 4.63 -17.93
N LYS A 107 -0.11 4.49 -18.89
CA LYS A 107 -0.08 5.12 -20.21
C LYS A 107 -1.16 6.19 -20.39
N MET A 108 -2.32 6.01 -19.78
CA MET A 108 -3.42 6.98 -19.87
C MET A 108 -4.29 6.91 -18.62
N TYR A 109 -4.79 8.07 -18.24
CA TYR A 109 -5.71 8.30 -17.14
C TYR A 109 -6.90 9.13 -17.61
N MET A 110 -8.12 8.72 -17.24
CA MET A 110 -9.35 9.46 -17.51
C MET A 110 -10.26 9.51 -16.30
N ILE A 111 -10.96 10.63 -16.13
CA ILE A 111 -12.10 10.86 -15.23
C ILE A 111 -13.31 11.25 -16.07
N ASN A 112 -14.42 10.53 -15.95
CA ASN A 112 -15.65 10.78 -16.71
C ASN A 112 -15.39 10.94 -18.22
N PHE A 113 -14.51 10.08 -18.76
CA PHE A 113 -14.06 10.07 -20.17
C PHE A 113 -13.27 11.32 -20.60
N GLN A 114 -12.86 12.17 -19.66
CA GLN A 114 -11.97 13.30 -19.88
C GLN A 114 -10.62 12.98 -19.26
N GLY A 115 -9.53 13.18 -20.00
CA GLY A 115 -8.22 12.78 -19.52
C GLY A 115 -7.12 12.97 -20.54
N GLY A 116 -6.04 12.22 -20.38
CA GLY A 116 -4.90 12.35 -21.26
C GLY A 116 -3.85 11.27 -21.07
N ASN A 117 -2.86 11.33 -21.96
CA ASN A 117 -1.71 10.44 -21.92
C ASN A 117 -0.84 10.76 -20.71
N VAL A 118 -0.30 9.69 -20.13
CA VAL A 118 0.79 9.73 -19.16
C VAL A 118 2.04 9.28 -19.90
N THR A 119 3.09 10.09 -19.86
CA THR A 119 4.38 9.73 -20.45
C THR A 119 5.35 9.28 -19.36
N TYR A 120 6.21 8.32 -19.66
CA TYR A 120 7.24 7.84 -18.74
C TYR A 120 8.64 8.15 -19.30
N ASP A 121 9.51 8.70 -18.46
CA ASP A 121 10.91 9.00 -18.76
C ASP A 121 11.83 8.03 -18.03
N ALA A 122 12.43 7.10 -18.78
CA ALA A 122 13.31 6.07 -18.26
C ALA A 122 14.65 6.60 -17.71
N ASN A 123 15.02 7.86 -17.98
CA ASN A 123 16.26 8.43 -17.41
C ASN A 123 16.04 8.93 -15.99
N THR A 124 14.80 9.27 -15.64
CA THR A 124 14.46 9.83 -14.33
C THR A 124 13.53 8.92 -13.52
N ASP A 125 13.03 7.84 -14.12
CA ASP A 125 12.00 6.96 -13.57
C ASP A 125 10.71 7.70 -13.16
N LEU A 126 10.36 8.75 -13.93
CA LEU A 126 9.19 9.58 -13.66
C LEU A 126 8.13 9.47 -14.75
N TYR A 127 6.89 9.45 -14.28
CA TYR A 127 5.70 9.70 -15.07
C TYR A 127 5.42 11.20 -15.17
N THR A 128 4.82 11.63 -16.27
CA THR A 128 4.32 12.99 -16.47
C THR A 128 2.88 12.93 -16.94
N PHE A 129 1.98 13.61 -16.23
CA PHE A 129 0.60 13.85 -16.65
C PHE A 129 0.34 15.35 -16.58
N SER A 130 -0.04 15.95 -17.72
CA SER A 130 -0.05 17.40 -17.88
C SER A 130 1.33 18.01 -17.54
N SER A 131 1.43 18.91 -16.57
CA SER A 131 2.68 19.50 -16.08
C SER A 131 3.23 18.83 -14.81
N ILE A 132 2.52 17.83 -14.26
CA ILE A 132 2.86 17.22 -12.98
C ILE A 132 3.69 15.97 -13.23
N LYS A 133 4.85 15.89 -12.57
CA LYS A 133 5.69 14.70 -12.55
C LYS A 133 5.43 13.88 -11.29
N PHE A 134 5.42 12.55 -11.40
CA PHE A 134 5.33 11.67 -10.25
C PHE A 134 6.14 10.40 -10.48
N GLY A 135 6.55 9.73 -9.41
CA GLY A 135 7.42 8.56 -9.47
C GLY A 135 7.11 7.60 -8.34
N PHE A 136 7.47 6.35 -8.56
CA PHE A 136 7.34 5.30 -7.56
C PHE A 136 8.74 4.71 -7.29
N ASP A 137 8.95 4.21 -6.08
CA ASP A 137 10.13 3.43 -5.75
C ASP A 137 9.98 1.95 -6.20
N GLN A 138 10.98 1.13 -5.88
CA GLN A 138 11.00 -0.28 -6.23
C GLN A 138 9.88 -1.12 -5.58
N ASP A 139 9.27 -0.63 -4.50
CA ASP A 139 8.15 -1.26 -3.80
C ASP A 139 6.80 -0.67 -4.27
N ASN A 140 6.84 0.07 -5.39
CA ASN A 140 5.74 0.82 -5.98
C ASN A 140 5.16 1.90 -5.05
N ASP A 141 5.91 2.37 -4.05
CA ASP A 141 5.47 3.46 -3.19
C ASP A 141 5.77 4.81 -3.83
N LEU A 142 4.84 5.77 -3.73
CA LEU A 142 5.01 7.11 -4.31
C LEU A 142 6.21 7.80 -3.65
N ASN A 143 7.30 7.99 -4.38
CA ASN A 143 8.47 8.69 -3.88
C ASN A 143 8.52 10.16 -4.32
N ARG A 144 7.70 10.54 -5.30
CA ARG A 144 7.67 11.90 -5.86
C ARG A 144 6.29 12.29 -6.39
N TYR A 145 5.86 13.51 -6.10
CA TYR A 145 4.71 14.16 -6.74
C TYR A 145 4.95 15.67 -6.89
N GLY A 146 5.02 16.15 -8.12
CA GLY A 146 5.49 17.49 -8.47
C GLY A 146 6.91 17.75 -7.97
N GLN A 147 7.03 18.74 -7.09
CA GLN A 147 8.27 19.08 -6.37
C GLN A 147 8.37 18.39 -5.01
N GLY A 148 7.33 17.68 -4.58
CA GLY A 148 7.30 16.95 -3.33
C GLY A 148 8.08 15.63 -3.44
N LEU A 149 8.93 15.36 -2.46
CA LEU A 149 9.59 14.09 -2.22
C LEU A 149 8.98 13.43 -0.98
N PHE A 150 8.68 12.15 -1.09
CA PHE A 150 8.04 11.36 -0.05
C PHE A 150 9.07 10.39 0.50
N ASN A 151 9.36 10.50 1.79
CA ASN A 151 10.27 9.60 2.48
C ASN A 151 9.48 8.66 3.38
N PHE A 152 10.04 7.48 3.59
CA PHE A 152 9.40 6.40 4.32
C PHE A 152 10.26 5.96 5.50
N VAL A 153 9.59 5.49 6.56
CA VAL A 153 10.24 4.91 7.72
C VAL A 153 10.91 3.60 7.29
N ALA A 154 12.23 3.52 7.46
CA ALA A 154 12.98 2.30 7.14
C ALA A 154 12.45 1.11 7.96
N GLU A 155 12.40 -0.07 7.32
CA GLU A 155 12.06 -1.36 7.95
C GLU A 155 10.65 -1.46 8.58
N LYS A 156 9.79 -0.44 8.41
CA LYS A 156 8.41 -0.48 8.88
C LYS A 156 7.43 -0.70 7.74
N LYS A 157 6.38 -1.47 8.05
CA LYS A 157 5.29 -1.75 7.13
C LYS A 157 4.40 -0.52 7.05
N GLY A 158 3.89 -0.23 5.87
CA GLY A 158 2.79 0.71 5.64
C GLY A 158 1.44 0.05 5.88
N ALA A 159 0.38 0.84 5.84
CA ALA A 159 -0.97 0.37 6.10
C ALA A 159 -1.45 -0.69 5.08
N MET A 160 -0.97 -0.62 3.84
CA MET A 160 -1.36 -1.54 2.76
C MET A 160 -0.28 -2.59 2.45
N TYR A 161 0.67 -2.84 3.36
CA TYR A 161 1.80 -3.75 3.13
C TYR A 161 1.42 -5.14 2.60
N ASN A 162 0.30 -5.71 3.04
CA ASN A 162 -0.17 -7.04 2.58
C ASN A 162 -1.20 -7.00 1.46
N ALA A 163 -1.57 -5.82 0.98
CA ALA A 163 -2.53 -5.70 -0.09
C ALA A 163 -1.91 -6.13 -1.43
N GLY A 164 -2.69 -6.82 -2.25
CA GLY A 164 -2.25 -7.40 -3.53
C GLY A 164 -1.92 -6.36 -4.62
N ALA A 165 -1.98 -5.07 -4.31
CA ALA A 165 -1.57 -3.97 -5.17
C ALA A 165 -1.07 -2.80 -4.29
N ASN A 166 -0.39 -1.83 -4.90
CA ASN A 166 -0.06 -0.55 -4.26
C ASN A 166 -1.15 0.48 -4.60
N TYR A 167 -1.59 1.25 -3.60
CA TYR A 167 -2.72 2.17 -3.71
C TYR A 167 -2.30 3.65 -3.61
N HIS A 168 -1.00 3.96 -3.64
CA HIS A 168 -0.53 5.34 -3.72
C HIS A 168 -0.96 6.07 -5.00
N LEU A 169 -1.28 5.32 -6.08
CA LEU A 169 -1.91 5.88 -7.27
C LEU A 169 -3.21 6.65 -6.94
N LEU A 170 -3.95 6.22 -5.92
CA LEU A 170 -5.15 6.90 -5.45
C LEU A 170 -4.84 8.25 -4.82
N GLY A 171 -3.65 8.41 -4.22
CA GLY A 171 -3.18 9.69 -3.69
C GLY A 171 -3.07 10.76 -4.77
N ILE A 172 -2.61 10.34 -5.96
CA ILE A 172 -2.38 11.20 -7.11
C ILE A 172 -3.70 11.65 -7.74
N PHE A 173 -4.63 10.72 -7.93
CA PHE A 173 -5.79 10.91 -8.81
C PHE A 173 -7.14 10.99 -8.09
N LEU A 174 -7.22 10.62 -6.81
CA LEU A 174 -8.50 10.40 -6.13
C LEU A 174 -8.62 11.18 -4.81
N ASP A 175 -7.77 10.86 -3.84
CA ASP A 175 -7.86 11.42 -2.49
C ASP A 175 -6.47 11.42 -1.83
N GLN A 176 -6.02 12.59 -1.37
CA GLN A 176 -4.67 12.78 -0.83
C GLN A 176 -4.40 12.01 0.45
N VAL A 177 -5.44 11.53 1.16
CA VAL A 177 -5.25 10.64 2.32
C VAL A 177 -4.44 9.39 1.93
N PHE A 178 -4.54 8.95 0.67
CA PHE A 178 -3.82 7.77 0.18
C PHE A 178 -2.31 7.99 0.07
N TYR A 179 -1.79 9.20 0.19
CA TYR A 179 -0.36 9.42 0.42
C TYR A 179 0.13 8.83 1.75
N PHE A 180 -0.76 8.71 2.73
CA PHE A 180 -0.43 8.22 4.08
C PHE A 180 -0.82 6.76 4.26
N ILE A 181 -1.93 6.35 3.63
CA ILE A 181 -2.52 5.03 3.86
C ILE A 181 -2.34 4.07 2.68
N GLY A 182 -1.93 4.55 1.50
CA GLY A 182 -1.90 3.75 0.26
C GLY A 182 -0.65 2.90 0.08
N GLY A 183 0.36 3.08 0.94
CA GLY A 183 1.69 2.52 0.76
C GLY A 183 1.96 1.17 1.40
N HIS A 184 2.97 0.50 0.84
CA HIS A 184 3.60 -0.68 1.43
C HIS A 184 4.60 -0.31 2.51
N LYS A 185 5.20 0.88 2.45
CA LYS A 185 5.99 1.46 3.54
C LYS A 185 5.25 2.59 4.24
N GLN A 186 5.55 2.77 5.52
CA GLN A 186 4.94 3.85 6.29
C GLN A 186 5.60 5.19 5.95
N MET A 187 4.79 6.19 5.61
CA MET A 187 5.31 7.53 5.32
C MET A 187 5.91 8.17 6.59
N ASP A 188 7.05 8.84 6.39
CA ASP A 188 7.78 9.58 7.43
C ASP A 188 7.69 11.08 7.19
N THR A 189 8.13 11.55 6.02
CA THR A 189 8.17 12.99 5.71
C THR A 189 7.79 13.30 4.28
N VAL A 190 7.29 14.52 4.08
CA VAL A 190 7.18 15.14 2.76
C VAL A 190 8.10 16.35 2.72
N ILE A 191 9.01 16.36 1.76
CA ILE A 191 9.94 17.47 1.51
C ILE A 191 9.51 18.21 0.24
N LEU A 192 9.37 19.53 0.33
CA LEU A 192 9.09 20.40 -0.80
C LEU A 192 10.18 21.47 -0.91
N ASN A 193 10.84 21.57 -2.07
CA ASN A 193 11.91 22.54 -2.31
C ASN A 193 13.02 22.51 -1.24
N GLY A 194 13.37 21.30 -0.76
CA GLY A 194 14.41 21.09 0.24
C GLY A 194 13.99 21.34 1.69
N ALA A 195 12.73 21.71 1.95
CA ALA A 195 12.20 21.90 3.30
C ALA A 195 11.16 20.83 3.64
N VAL A 196 11.18 20.34 4.88
CA VAL A 196 10.13 19.45 5.40
C VAL A 196 8.83 20.25 5.53
N VAL A 197 7.81 19.87 4.76
CA VAL A 197 6.46 20.50 4.81
C VAL A 197 5.43 19.61 5.51
N SER A 198 5.75 18.33 5.68
CA SER A 198 4.97 17.40 6.47
C SER A 198 5.88 16.43 7.20
N GLN A 199 5.62 16.22 8.48
CA GLN A 199 6.30 15.23 9.31
C GLN A 199 5.26 14.33 9.98
N CYS A 200 5.45 13.02 9.84
CA CYS A 200 4.63 11.98 10.44
C CYS A 200 5.28 11.47 11.72
N THR A 201 4.51 11.44 12.81
CA THR A 201 4.81 10.70 14.03
C THR A 201 3.96 9.44 14.01
N ASN A 202 4.62 8.29 13.87
CA ASN A 202 3.95 7.00 13.70
C ASN A 202 4.04 6.15 14.97
N THR A 203 2.92 5.58 15.39
CA THR A 203 2.85 4.53 16.41
C THR A 203 2.61 3.20 15.70
N PHE A 204 3.36 2.17 16.09
CA PHE A 204 3.29 0.85 15.46
C PHE A 204 2.84 -0.23 16.45
N SER A 205 2.20 -1.26 15.91
CA SER A 205 2.03 -2.55 16.58
C SER A 205 3.35 -3.31 16.70
N ASP A 206 3.39 -4.35 17.54
CA ASP A 206 4.53 -5.25 17.70
C ASP A 206 4.95 -5.91 16.37
N SER A 207 3.98 -6.18 15.49
CA SER A 207 4.19 -6.76 14.15
C SER A 207 4.65 -5.74 13.09
N GLY A 208 4.86 -4.48 13.49
CA GLY A 208 5.41 -3.42 12.65
C GLY A 208 4.42 -2.67 11.76
N TYR A 209 3.12 -2.90 11.90
CA TYR A 209 2.07 -2.15 11.18
C TYR A 209 1.72 -0.85 11.92
N PRO A 210 1.41 0.25 11.22
CA PRO A 210 1.05 1.51 11.83
C PRO A 210 -0.34 1.38 12.46
N ILE A 211 -0.50 1.77 13.73
CA ILE A 211 -1.79 1.84 14.42
C ILE A 211 -2.30 3.28 14.54
N GLU A 212 -1.38 4.24 14.49
CA GLU A 212 -1.69 5.66 14.53
C GLU A 212 -0.61 6.44 13.77
N THR A 213 -1.02 7.46 13.02
CA THR A 213 -0.13 8.43 12.39
C THR A 213 -0.63 9.82 12.73
N ILE A 214 0.18 10.61 13.43
CA ILE A 214 -0.04 12.04 13.60
C ILE A 214 0.77 12.75 12.53
N VAL A 215 0.13 13.62 11.77
CA VAL A 215 0.76 14.36 10.67
C VAL A 215 0.80 15.82 11.08
N SER A 216 1.98 16.40 11.09
CA SER A 216 2.18 17.83 11.31
C SER A 216 2.43 18.52 9.98
N GLY A 217 1.77 19.66 9.75
CA GLY A 217 1.86 20.42 8.50
C GLY A 217 0.57 20.34 7.66
N LEU A 218 0.55 19.46 6.66
CA LEU A 218 -0.51 19.38 5.64
C LEU A 218 -1.87 18.87 6.19
N PHE A 219 -2.91 18.97 5.35
CA PHE A 219 -4.37 18.88 5.58
C PHE A 219 -4.96 17.72 6.41
N VAL A 220 -4.18 16.73 6.82
CA VAL A 220 -4.62 15.65 7.72
C VAL A 220 -3.80 15.79 8.98
N ASN A 221 -4.43 15.81 10.16
CA ASN A 221 -3.67 15.95 11.41
C ASN A 221 -3.41 14.59 12.08
N HIS A 222 -4.28 13.61 11.84
CA HIS A 222 -4.23 12.35 12.56
C HIS A 222 -5.03 11.25 11.84
N ILE A 223 -4.46 10.05 11.77
CA ILE A 223 -5.04 8.85 11.18
C ILE A 223 -4.92 7.70 12.19
N LYS A 224 -6.02 6.97 12.43
CA LYS A 224 -6.02 5.69 13.15
C LYS A 224 -6.29 4.54 12.21
N TYR A 225 -5.61 3.43 12.42
CA TYR A 225 -5.70 2.24 11.58
C TYR A 225 -6.22 1.05 12.37
N GLU A 226 -7.08 0.25 11.75
CA GLU A 226 -7.55 -1.01 12.28
C GLU A 226 -7.34 -2.11 11.26
N TYR A 227 -6.88 -3.26 11.74
CA TYR A 227 -6.55 -4.43 10.93
C TYR A 227 -7.34 -5.64 11.40
N THR A 228 -7.62 -6.53 10.45
CA THR A 228 -8.18 -7.85 10.73
C THR A 228 -7.31 -8.91 10.05
N ASN A 229 -7.12 -10.04 10.71
CA ASN A 229 -6.44 -11.19 10.11
C ASN A 229 -7.39 -11.86 9.11
N MET A 230 -6.95 -11.97 7.86
CA MET A 230 -7.66 -12.63 6.76
C MET A 230 -6.97 -13.92 6.32
#